data_AF-A0A511BPH2-F1
#
_entry.id   AF-A0A511BPH2-F1
#
_cell.length_a   1.000
_cell.length_b   1.000
_cell.length_c   1.000
_cell.angle_alpha   90.00
_cell.angle_beta   90.00
_cell.angle_gamma   90.00
#
_symmetry.space_group_name_H-M   'P 1'
#
loop_
_entity.id
_entity.type
_entity.pdbx_description
1 polymer ?
#
loop_
_entity_poly.entity_id
_entity_poly.type
_entity_poly.pdbx_seq_one_letter_code
_entity_poly.pdbx_strand_id
1 'polypeptide(L)'
;MSDTPFDTDAAAASRARQAADPESNVGGIAVDRLRSVIERVERLEEERKALAGDIKDIFSEAKSAGFDVATIKNIIKLRKKEPNEIEEQETLLDIYRRALGM
;
A
#
# COMPACT_ATOMS: atom_id res chain seq x y z
N MET A 1 -10.75 48.67 46.67
CA MET A 1 -11.80 48.23 45.73
C MET A 1 -11.87 49.21 44.58
N SER A 2 -11.23 48.87 43.46
CA SER A 2 -11.68 49.18 42.10
C SER A 2 -10.73 48.44 41.16
N ASP A 3 -11.23 47.29 40.70
CA ASP A 3 -10.64 46.49 39.64
C ASP A 3 -10.22 47.35 38.46
N THR A 4 -8.98 47.18 38.00
CA THR A 4 -8.60 47.57 36.66
C THR A 4 -8.81 46.38 35.73
N PRO A 5 -9.39 46.57 34.53
CA PRO A 5 -9.98 45.51 33.74
C PRO A 5 -8.89 44.66 33.08
N PHE A 6 -9.11 43.34 33.06
CA PHE A 6 -8.30 42.36 32.34
C PHE A 6 -8.21 42.74 30.84
N ASP A 7 -7.01 43.03 30.36
CA ASP A 7 -6.71 43.35 28.94
C ASP A 7 -7.18 42.24 28.01
N THR A 8 -8.34 42.44 27.39
CA THR A 8 -8.92 41.55 26.38
C THR A 8 -8.25 41.65 25.01
N ASP A 9 -7.27 42.54 24.85
CA ASP A 9 -6.60 42.81 23.55
C ASP A 9 -5.48 41.80 23.23
N ALA A 10 -4.81 41.24 24.24
CA ALA A 10 -3.80 40.20 24.04
C ALA A 10 -4.41 38.86 23.58
N ALA A 11 -5.63 38.56 24.03
CA ALA A 11 -6.37 37.36 23.62
C ALA A 11 -6.89 37.44 22.18
N ALA A 12 -7.20 38.64 21.69
CA ALA A 12 -7.59 38.89 20.30
C ALA A 12 -6.38 38.72 19.34
N ALA A 13 -5.21 39.23 19.71
CA ALA A 13 -3.97 39.08 18.93
C ALA A 13 -3.43 37.62 18.90
N SER A 14 -3.80 36.79 19.88
CA SER A 14 -3.53 35.35 19.88
C SER A 14 -4.51 34.58 18.98
N ARG A 15 -5.78 35.00 18.89
CA ARG A 15 -6.77 34.37 18.00
C ARG A 15 -6.56 34.72 16.53
N ALA A 16 -6.01 35.89 16.22
CA ALA A 16 -5.68 36.30 14.85
C ALA A 16 -4.50 35.50 14.25
N ARG A 17 -3.58 34.97 15.08
CA ARG A 17 -2.53 34.03 14.63
C ARG A 17 -3.01 32.58 14.53
N GLN A 18 -4.23 32.30 14.99
CA GLN A 18 -4.80 30.96 15.10
C GLN A 18 -6.01 30.75 14.17
N ALA A 19 -6.10 31.55 13.11
CA ALA A 19 -6.81 31.18 11.89
C ALA A 19 -5.74 30.72 10.90
N ALA A 20 -5.44 29.43 10.95
CA ALA A 20 -4.58 28.75 10.00
C ALA A 20 -4.95 29.17 8.57
N ASP A 21 -3.94 29.61 7.81
CA ASP A 21 -4.07 29.86 6.37
C ASP A 21 -4.78 28.65 5.73
N PRO A 22 -5.99 28.83 5.18
CA PRO A 22 -6.62 27.80 4.39
C PRO A 22 -5.81 27.67 3.10
N GLU A 23 -5.06 26.58 3.00
CA GLU A 23 -4.17 26.22 1.89
C GLU A 23 -2.80 26.92 1.91
N SER A 24 -1.86 26.34 2.68
CA SER A 24 -0.44 26.63 2.47
C SER A 24 -0.08 26.24 1.03
N ASN A 25 0.04 27.25 0.17
CA ASN A 25 0.25 27.09 -1.27
C ASN A 25 1.69 27.49 -1.61
N VAL A 26 2.56 26.50 -1.79
CA VAL A 26 3.96 26.72 -2.15
C VAL A 26 4.11 26.42 -3.64
N GLY A 27 4.34 27.44 -4.45
CA GLY A 27 4.56 27.26 -5.90
C GLY A 27 3.34 26.71 -6.67
N GLY A 28 2.12 26.95 -6.19
CA GLY A 28 0.89 26.42 -6.81
C GLY A 28 0.51 25.00 -6.35
N ILE A 29 1.23 24.44 -5.38
CA ILE A 29 0.93 23.15 -4.77
C ILE A 29 0.15 23.35 -3.48
N ALA A 30 -1.06 22.79 -3.41
CA ALA A 30 -1.82 22.66 -2.18
C ALA A 30 -1.11 21.66 -1.24
N VAL A 31 -0.32 22.16 -0.30
CA VAL A 31 0.56 21.36 0.57
C VAL A 31 -0.23 20.37 1.43
N ASP A 32 -1.40 20.75 1.92
CA ASP A 32 -2.24 19.88 2.76
C ASP A 32 -2.80 18.69 1.97
N ARG A 33 -3.13 18.90 0.68
CA ARG A 33 -3.54 17.81 -0.22
C ARG A 33 -2.38 16.85 -0.48
N LEU A 34 -1.17 17.39 -0.70
CA LEU A 34 0.03 16.58 -0.90
C LEU A 34 0.34 15.75 0.37
N ARG A 35 0.30 16.37 1.55
CA ARG A 35 0.49 15.68 2.84
C ARG A 35 -0.50 14.54 3.01
N SER A 36 -1.79 14.78 2.77
CA SER A 36 -2.83 13.75 2.86
C SER A 36 -2.59 12.57 1.90
N VAL A 37 -2.10 12.83 0.68
CA VAL A 37 -1.74 11.76 -0.27
C VAL A 37 -0.57 10.94 0.26
N ILE A 38 0.49 11.59 0.77
CA ILE A 38 1.68 10.92 1.31
C ILE A 38 1.30 10.03 2.50
N GLU A 39 0.61 10.57 3.50
CA GLU A 39 0.21 9.83 4.70
C GLU A 39 -0.63 8.59 4.37
N ARG A 40 -1.56 8.72 3.40
CA ARG A 40 -2.37 7.59 2.93
C ARG A 40 -1.53 6.52 2.25
N VAL A 41 -0.54 6.90 1.46
CA VAL A 41 0.36 5.96 0.79
C VAL A 41 1.26 5.27 1.81
N GLU A 42 1.85 6.00 2.77
CA GLU A 42 2.72 5.43 3.80
C GLU A 42 1.99 4.38 4.65
N ARG A 43 0.74 4.66 5.05
CA ARG A 43 -0.08 3.66 5.73
C ARG A 43 -0.29 2.39 4.90
N LEU A 44 -0.60 2.53 3.61
CA LEU A 44 -0.77 1.38 2.71
C LEU A 44 0.55 0.62 2.46
N GLU A 45 1.69 1.31 2.46
CA GLU A 45 3.02 0.71 2.39
C GLU A 45 3.32 -0.15 3.62
N GLU A 46 3.00 0.36 4.82
CA GLU A 46 3.12 -0.39 6.08
C GLU A 46 2.21 -1.63 6.10
N GLU A 47 0.94 -1.47 5.73
CA GLU A 47 -0.01 -2.59 5.62
C GLU A 47 0.49 -3.64 4.62
N ARG A 48 1.00 -3.21 3.46
CA ARG A 48 1.57 -4.14 2.46
C ARG A 48 2.80 -4.87 2.99
N LYS A 49 3.65 -4.20 3.76
CA LYS A 49 4.84 -4.80 4.36
C LYS A 49 4.47 -5.85 5.40
N ALA A 50 3.46 -5.59 6.23
CA ALA A 50 2.94 -6.56 7.18
C ALA A 50 2.40 -7.81 6.46
N LEU A 51 1.53 -7.62 5.46
CA LEU A 51 0.99 -8.72 4.64
C LEU A 51 2.08 -9.51 3.91
N ALA A 52 3.12 -8.85 3.41
CA ALA A 52 4.25 -9.51 2.79
C ALA A 52 5.05 -10.37 3.80
N GLY A 53 5.12 -9.94 5.06
CA GLY A 53 5.66 -10.73 6.17
C GLY A 53 4.85 -12.00 6.39
N ASP A 54 3.54 -11.87 6.56
CA ASP A 54 2.63 -13.01 6.77
C ASP A 54 2.71 -14.03 5.63
N ILE A 55 2.74 -13.56 4.37
CA ILE A 55 2.89 -14.44 3.19
C ILE A 55 4.24 -15.19 3.23
N LYS A 56 5.31 -14.53 3.68
CA LYS A 56 6.63 -15.16 3.79
C LYS A 56 6.64 -16.24 4.86
N ASP A 57 5.96 -16.02 5.98
CA ASP A 57 5.86 -16.99 7.07
C ASP A 57 5.08 -18.22 6.61
N ILE A 58 3.98 -18.05 5.87
CA ILE A 58 3.23 -19.17 5.26
C ILE A 58 4.11 -19.98 4.29
N PHE A 59 4.92 -19.31 3.45
CA PHE A 59 5.84 -20.04 2.57
C PHE A 59 6.94 -20.78 3.35
N SER A 60 7.35 -20.25 4.51
CA SER A 60 8.35 -20.88 5.37
C SER A 60 7.77 -22.10 6.09
N GLU A 61 6.51 -22.03 6.52
CA GLU A 61 5.74 -23.16 7.03
C GLU A 61 5.59 -24.25 5.96
N ALA A 62 5.16 -23.89 4.74
CA ALA A 62 5.03 -24.83 3.63
C ALA A 62 6.36 -25.54 3.32
N LYS A 63 7.48 -24.82 3.35
CA LYS A 63 8.81 -25.41 3.20
C LYS A 63 9.13 -26.41 4.32
N SER A 64 8.80 -26.06 5.56
CA SER A 64 9.04 -26.91 6.73
C SER A 64 8.16 -28.16 6.73
N ALA A 65 6.97 -28.08 6.14
CA ALA A 65 6.08 -29.21 5.88
C ALA A 65 6.52 -30.07 4.68
N GLY A 66 7.60 -29.72 3.99
CA GLY A 66 8.18 -30.49 2.89
C GLY A 66 7.65 -30.14 1.50
N PHE A 67 6.87 -29.07 1.34
CA PHE A 67 6.39 -28.63 0.03
C PHE A 67 7.46 -27.82 -0.73
N ASP A 68 7.48 -27.96 -2.05
CA ASP A 68 8.28 -27.08 -2.92
C ASP A 68 7.60 -25.73 -3.12
N VAL A 69 8.18 -24.70 -2.50
CA VAL A 69 7.69 -23.32 -2.53
C VAL A 69 7.67 -22.76 -3.97
N ALA A 70 8.60 -23.18 -4.84
CA ALA A 70 8.65 -22.71 -6.22
C ALA A 70 7.41 -23.18 -7.01
N THR A 71 7.07 -24.45 -6.86
CA THR A 71 5.86 -25.04 -7.45
C THR A 71 4.59 -24.40 -6.91
N ILE A 72 4.48 -24.16 -5.60
CA ILE A 72 3.32 -23.45 -5.02
C ILE A 72 3.17 -22.06 -5.65
N LYS A 73 4.26 -21.30 -5.78
CA LYS A 73 4.22 -19.97 -6.43
C LYS A 73 3.76 -20.05 -7.88
N ASN A 74 4.16 -21.09 -8.62
CA ASN A 74 3.70 -21.32 -9.99
C ASN A 74 2.21 -21.63 -10.03
N ILE A 75 1.71 -22.48 -9.13
CA ILE A 75 0.28 -22.77 -8.99
C ILE A 75 -0.51 -21.49 -8.69
N ILE A 76 -0.05 -20.66 -7.75
CA ILE A 76 -0.72 -19.38 -7.44
C ILE A 76 -0.78 -18.46 -8.66
N LYS A 77 0.27 -18.41 -9.49
CA LYS A 77 0.27 -17.65 -10.75
C LYS A 77 -0.72 -18.22 -11.77
N LEU A 78 -0.76 -19.54 -11.93
CA LEU A 78 -1.69 -20.21 -12.84
C LEU A 78 -3.14 -19.94 -12.41
N ARG A 79 -3.45 -20.01 -11.12
CA ARG A 79 -4.79 -19.74 -10.57
C ARG A 79 -5.30 -18.30 -10.78
N LYS A 80 -4.44 -17.38 -11.24
CA LYS A 80 -4.83 -16.00 -11.59
C LYS A 80 -5.22 -15.84 -13.05
N LYS A 81 -5.01 -16.87 -13.89
CA LYS A 81 -5.37 -16.86 -15.31
C LYS A 81 -6.76 -17.43 -15.49
N GLU A 82 -7.40 -17.08 -16.61
CA GLU A 82 -8.68 -17.67 -16.99
C GLU A 82 -8.51 -19.16 -17.35
N PRO A 83 -9.47 -20.04 -17.02
CA PRO A 83 -9.32 -21.49 -17.24
C PRO A 83 -8.99 -21.89 -18.68
N ASN A 84 -9.59 -21.20 -19.66
CA ASN A 84 -9.35 -21.42 -21.09
C ASN A 84 -7.93 -21.04 -21.52
N GLU A 85 -7.37 -19.95 -20.98
CA GLU A 85 -5.99 -19.56 -21.26
C GLU A 85 -4.97 -20.59 -20.73
N ILE A 86 -5.29 -21.23 -19.60
CA ILE A 86 -4.46 -22.30 -19.02
C ILE A 86 -4.50 -23.52 -19.93
N GLU A 87 -5.69 -23.96 -20.33
CA GLU A 87 -5.88 -25.13 -21.19
C GLU A 87 -5.20 -24.98 -22.56
N GLU A 88 -5.31 -23.79 -23.17
CA GLU A 88 -4.64 -23.48 -24.42
C GLU A 88 -3.10 -23.54 -24.28
N GLN A 89 -2.56 -22.94 -23.21
CA GLN A 89 -1.13 -22.96 -22.94
C GLN A 89 -0.60 -24.37 -22.65
N GLU A 90 -1.34 -25.17 -21.90
CA GLU A 90 -0.99 -26.57 -21.61
C GLU A 90 -0.99 -27.42 -22.88
N THR A 91 -1.99 -27.23 -23.75
CA THR A 91 -2.07 -27.90 -25.05
C THR A 91 -0.87 -27.55 -25.94
N LEU A 92 -0.53 -26.26 -26.05
CA LEU A 92 0.63 -25.82 -26.82
C LEU A 92 1.95 -26.33 -26.24
N LEU A 93 2.10 -26.31 -24.91
CA LEU A 93 3.29 -26.81 -24.23
C LEU A 93 3.50 -28.31 -24.50
N ASP A 94 2.43 -29.09 -24.45
CA ASP A 94 2.44 -30.52 -24.73
C ASP A 94 2.83 -30.82 -26.20
N ILE A 95 2.27 -30.07 -27.15
CA ILE A 95 2.69 -30.15 -28.57
C ILE A 95 4.19 -29.86 -28.73
N TYR A 96 4.68 -28.80 -28.10
CA TYR A 96 6.09 -28.42 -28.20
C TYR A 96 7.02 -29.43 -27.52
N ARG A 97 6.63 -30.00 -26.38
CA ARG A 97 7.40 -31.08 -25.73
C ARG A 97 7.53 -32.30 -26.62
N ARG A 98 6.42 -32.75 -27.22
CA ARG A 98 6.45 -33.86 -28.20
C ARG A 98 7.34 -33.56 -29.38
N ALA A 99 7.27 -32.34 -29.93
CA ALA A 99 8.12 -31.92 -31.04
C ALA A 99 9.62 -31.91 -30.69
N LEU A 100 9.95 -31.63 -29.42
CA LEU A 100 11.32 -31.64 -28.89
C LEU A 100 11.77 -33.01 -28.35
N GLY A 101 10.89 -34.02 -28.32
CA GLY A 101 11.19 -35.34 -27.75
C GLY A 101 11.36 -35.35 -26.23
N MET A 102 10.69 -34.42 -25.53
CA MET A 102 10.65 -34.31 -24.07
C MET A 102 9.44 -35.00 -23.45
#